data_AF-A0A519TN67-F1
#
_entry.id   AF-A0A519TN67-F1
#
_cell.length_a   1.000
_cell.length_b   1.000
_cell.length_c   1.000
_cell.angle_alpha   90.00
_cell.angle_beta   90.00
_cell.angle_gamma   90.00
#
_symmetry.space_group_name_H-M   'P 1'
#
loop_
_entity.id
_entity.type
_entity.pdbx_description
1 polymer ?
#
loop_
_entity_poly.entity_id
_entity_poly.type
_entity_poly.pdbx_seq_one_letter_code
_entity_poly.pdbx_strand_id
1 'polypeptide(L)'
;MDYRREGEVYANTLAPGRHLYGGWFHFRGIIVEGPDLRLTSENNSAQLTELFSISFTTGYAPSIFADLQRTVQIEIETTLPWLLADVPEPD
;
A
#
# COMPACT_ATOMS: atom_id res chain seq x y z
N MET A 1 8.96 5.65 10.16
CA MET A 1 9.95 5.16 9.18
C MET A 1 11.26 4.74 9.84
N ASP A 2 11.36 3.46 10.17
CA ASP A 2 12.62 2.78 10.50
C ASP A 2 13.15 2.09 9.24
N TYR A 3 14.24 2.63 8.68
CA TYR A 3 14.86 2.18 7.42
C TYR A 3 15.53 0.80 7.49
N ARG A 4 15.56 0.18 8.67
CA ARG A 4 16.06 -1.20 8.86
C ARG A 4 14.97 -2.25 8.70
N ARG A 5 13.71 -1.83 8.58
CA ARG A 5 12.58 -2.74 8.41
C ARG A 5 12.30 -2.88 6.92
N GLU A 6 12.12 -4.12 6.46
CA GLU A 6 11.79 -4.44 5.06
C GLU A 6 10.39 -3.93 4.64
N GLY A 7 9.59 -3.50 5.62
CA GLY A 7 8.34 -2.81 5.43
C GLY A 7 7.84 -2.16 6.72
N GLU A 8 6.81 -1.34 6.60
CA GLU A 8 6.06 -0.78 7.73
C GLU A 8 4.59 -1.07 7.49
N VAL A 9 3.90 -1.49 8.55
CA VAL A 9 2.46 -1.69 8.54
C VAL A 9 1.83 -0.69 9.48
N TYR A 10 0.67 -0.17 9.12
CA TYR A 10 -0.10 0.76 9.92
C TYR A 10 -1.57 0.37 9.97
N ALA A 11 -2.21 0.77 11.06
CA ALA A 11 -3.63 0.62 11.29
C ALA A 11 -4.14 1.91 11.93
N ASN A 12 -5.12 2.55 11.30
CA ASN A 12 -5.72 3.81 11.76
C ASN A 12 -7.24 3.67 11.82
N THR A 13 -7.85 4.23 12.86
CA THR A 13 -9.31 4.38 12.93
C THR A 13 -9.72 5.68 12.23
N LEU A 14 -10.71 5.59 11.34
CA LEU A 14 -11.29 6.68 10.58
C LEU A 14 -12.75 6.92 11.01
N ALA A 15 -13.17 8.17 11.02
CA ALA A 15 -14.58 8.51 11.17
C ALA A 15 -15.34 8.29 9.84
N PRO A 16 -16.58 7.78 9.84
CA PRO A 16 -17.37 7.25 10.96
C PRO A 16 -17.27 5.72 11.09
N GLY A 17 -16.30 5.19 11.85
CA GLY A 17 -16.22 3.75 12.17
C GLY A 17 -15.57 2.87 11.09
N ARG A 18 -14.70 3.45 10.27
CA ARG A 18 -13.88 2.72 9.29
C ARG A 18 -12.48 2.53 9.84
N HIS A 19 -11.79 1.50 9.39
CA HIS A 19 -10.42 1.20 9.75
C HIS A 19 -9.59 1.15 8.49
N LEU A 20 -8.56 1.99 8.45
CA LEU A 20 -7.54 1.95 7.41
C LEU A 20 -6.44 1.01 7.88
N TYR A 21 -6.15 0.02 7.06
CA TYR A 21 -4.97 -0.82 7.18
C TYR A 21 -4.11 -0.60 5.95
N GLY A 22 -2.81 -0.61 6.15
CA GLY A 22 -1.92 -0.51 5.01
C GLY A 22 -0.48 -0.75 5.41
N GLY A 23 0.37 -0.57 4.43
CA GLY A 23 1.79 -0.66 4.64
C GLY A 23 2.57 -0.53 3.35
N TRP A 24 3.84 -0.19 3.51
CA TRP A 24 4.81 -0.20 2.43
C TRP A 24 5.79 -1.36 2.62
N PHE A 25 6.16 -1.98 1.51
CA PHE A 25 7.06 -3.12 1.40
C PHE A 25 8.12 -2.82 0.35
N HIS A 26 9.36 -3.23 0.59
CA HIS A 26 10.46 -2.97 -0.33
C HIS A 26 10.98 -4.26 -0.95
N PHE A 27 11.01 -4.30 -2.28
CA PHE A 27 11.48 -5.45 -3.05
C PHE A 27 12.72 -5.07 -3.86
N ARG A 28 13.70 -5.98 -3.93
CA ARG A 28 14.83 -5.87 -4.87
C ARG A 28 14.36 -6.34 -6.25
N GLY A 29 14.28 -5.42 -7.20
CA GLY A 29 13.78 -5.70 -8.53
C GLY A 29 13.56 -4.44 -9.37
N ILE A 30 12.88 -4.63 -10.50
CA ILE A 30 12.47 -3.56 -11.41
C ILE A 30 11.01 -3.78 -11.81
N ILE A 31 10.32 -2.69 -12.15
CA ILE A 31 9.02 -2.76 -12.82
C ILE A 31 9.30 -3.06 -14.29
N VAL A 32 8.87 -4.24 -14.77
CA VAL A 32 9.06 -4.64 -16.18
C VAL A 32 7.92 -4.11 -17.05
N GLU A 33 6.71 -4.06 -16.51
CA GLU A 33 5.49 -3.61 -17.18
C GLU A 33 4.58 -2.89 -16.17
N GLY A 34 3.81 -1.92 -16.66
CA GLY A 34 2.90 -1.10 -15.86
C GLY A 34 3.46 0.28 -15.46
N PRO A 35 2.61 1.17 -14.94
CA PRO A 35 3.00 2.55 -14.61
C PRO A 35 3.76 2.64 -13.28
N ASP A 36 4.79 3.49 -13.20
CA ASP A 36 5.29 3.96 -11.89
C ASP A 36 4.26 4.95 -11.32
N LEU A 37 3.47 4.51 -10.35
CA LEU A 37 2.27 5.22 -9.94
C LEU A 37 2.57 6.56 -9.25
N ARG A 38 3.75 6.70 -8.62
CA ARG A 38 4.15 7.94 -7.93
C ARG A 38 4.59 9.05 -8.89
N LEU A 39 4.99 8.72 -10.11
CA LEU A 39 5.37 9.69 -11.14
C LEU A 39 4.17 10.23 -11.92
N THR A 40 2.97 9.71 -11.67
CA THR A 40 1.77 10.20 -12.33
C THR A 40 1.21 11.42 -11.60
N SER A 41 0.86 12.46 -12.34
CA SER A 41 0.29 13.69 -11.77
C SER A 41 -1.14 13.54 -11.24
N GLU A 42 -1.80 12.42 -11.56
CA GLU A 42 -3.24 12.24 -11.38
C GLU A 42 -3.61 11.15 -10.39
N ASN A 43 -2.78 10.12 -10.17
CA ASN A 43 -3.10 9.10 -9.17
C ASN A 43 -1.88 8.30 -8.69
N ASN A 44 -1.46 8.56 -7.45
CA ASN A 44 -0.36 7.84 -6.83
C ASN A 44 -0.69 6.38 -6.47
N SER A 45 -1.90 5.89 -6.77
CA SER A 45 -2.34 4.53 -6.50
C SER A 45 -3.33 4.02 -7.55
N ALA A 46 -3.32 2.71 -7.79
CA ALA A 46 -4.34 2.02 -8.57
C ALA A 46 -5.43 1.52 -7.61
N GLN A 47 -6.65 2.03 -7.75
CA GLN A 47 -7.81 1.54 -7.03
C GLN A 47 -8.30 0.23 -7.68
N LEU A 48 -8.25 -0.90 -6.96
CA LEU A 48 -8.72 -2.19 -7.49
C LEU A 48 -10.18 -2.48 -7.10
N THR A 49 -10.59 -2.03 -5.91
CA THR A 49 -11.99 -2.10 -5.42
C THR A 49 -12.31 -0.84 -4.64
N GLU A 50 -13.55 -0.60 -4.23
CA GLU A 50 -13.89 0.55 -3.38
C GLU A 50 -13.12 0.60 -2.04
N LEU A 51 -12.61 -0.54 -1.58
CA LEU A 51 -11.99 -0.69 -0.27
C LEU A 51 -10.50 -1.04 -0.37
N PHE A 52 -9.93 -1.17 -1.56
CA PHE A 52 -8.55 -1.61 -1.74
C PHE A 52 -7.86 -0.84 -2.87
N SER A 53 -6.67 -0.32 -2.57
CA SER A 53 -5.76 0.29 -3.54
C SER A 53 -4.35 -0.26 -3.37
N ILE A 54 -3.59 -0.19 -4.46
CA ILE A 54 -2.19 -0.57 -4.49
C ILE A 54 -1.40 0.51 -5.24
N SER A 55 -0.24 0.87 -4.72
CA SER A 55 0.72 1.73 -5.39
C SER A 55 2.07 1.04 -5.46
N PHE A 56 2.85 1.38 -6.49
CA PHE A 56 4.21 0.90 -6.61
C PHE A 56 5.06 1.94 -7.33
N THR A 57 6.32 2.04 -6.91
CA THR A 57 7.26 3.05 -7.40
C THR A 57 8.70 2.60 -7.25
N THR A 58 9.57 3.10 -8.13
CA THR A 58 11.02 2.88 -8.08
C THR A 58 11.74 4.03 -7.39
N GLY A 59 12.92 3.75 -6.79
CA GLY A 59 13.81 4.82 -6.31
C GLY A 59 13.32 5.57 -5.07
N TYR A 60 12.20 5.17 -4.48
CA TYR A 60 11.61 5.81 -3.31
C TYR A 60 11.50 4.81 -2.15
N ALA A 61 12.56 4.70 -1.35
CA ALA A 61 12.54 3.95 -0.09
C ALA A 61 13.81 4.23 0.74
N PRO A 62 13.70 4.41 2.06
CA PRO A 62 14.78 4.07 2.97
C PRO A 62 14.98 2.55 2.92
N SER A 63 16.01 2.10 2.23
CA SER A 63 16.28 0.67 2.02
C SER A 63 17.67 0.32 2.52
N ILE A 64 17.87 -0.90 3.01
CA ILE A 64 19.21 -1.44 3.29
C ILE A 64 20.02 -1.62 2.00
N PHE A 65 19.36 -1.61 0.84
CA PHE A 65 20.02 -1.73 -0.45
C PHE A 65 20.50 -0.35 -0.92
N ALA A 66 21.81 -0.25 -1.21
CA ALA A 66 22.43 0.99 -1.69
C ALA A 66 21.93 1.41 -3.09
N ASP A 67 21.53 0.43 -3.92
CA ASP A 67 21.02 0.67 -5.26
C ASP A 67 19.49 0.81 -5.24
N LEU A 68 19.03 2.05 -5.04
CA LEU A 68 17.62 2.41 -5.00
C LEU A 68 16.93 2.29 -6.37
N GLN A 69 17.69 2.31 -7.47
CA GLN A 69 17.15 2.14 -8.83
C GLN A 69 16.63 0.72 -9.08
N ARG A 70 17.13 -0.25 -8.30
CA ARG A 70 16.63 -1.63 -8.27
C ARG A 70 15.84 -1.95 -7.01
N THR A 71 15.26 -0.94 -6.40
CA THR A 71 14.37 -1.11 -5.25
C THR A 71 13.00 -0.59 -5.65
N VAL A 72 12.00 -1.45 -5.53
CA VAL A 72 10.60 -1.13 -5.77
C VAL A 72 9.91 -1.09 -4.42
N GLN A 73 9.26 0.04 -4.11
CA GLN A 73 8.31 0.10 -3.02
C GLN A 73 6.94 -0.32 -3.56
N ILE A 74 6.25 -1.18 -2.82
CA ILE A 74 4.84 -1.47 -3.01
C ILE A 74 4.11 -0.99 -1.76
N GLU A 75 3.07 -0.19 -1.93
CA GLU A 75 2.19 0.20 -0.84
C GLU A 75 0.78 -0.32 -1.12
N ILE A 76 0.18 -0.88 -0.09
CA ILE A 76 -1.20 -1.38 -0.13
C ILE A 76 -1.99 -0.65 0.93
N GLU A 77 -3.22 -0.29 0.58
CA GLU A 77 -4.16 0.31 1.50
C GLU A 77 -5.50 -0.39 1.37
N THR A 78 -6.12 -0.65 2.52
CA THR A 78 -7.49 -1.12 2.58
C THR A 78 -8.28 -0.40 3.66
N THR A 79 -9.50 0.00 3.33
CA THR A 79 -10.42 0.60 4.29
C THR A 79 -11.58 -0.36 4.55
N LEU A 80 -11.69 -0.86 5.76
CA LEU A 80 -12.72 -1.82 6.15
C LEU A 80 -13.69 -1.18 7.17
N PRO A 81 -14.99 -1.50 7.15
CA PRO A 81 -15.87 -1.13 8.24
C PRO A 81 -15.47 -1.90 9.51
N TRP A 82 -15.47 -1.22 10.66
CA TRP A 82 -15.17 -1.86 11.95
C TRP A 82 -16.22 -2.89 12.36
N LEU A 83 -17.48 -2.58 12.05
CA LEU A 83 -18.60 -3.49 12.21
C LEU A 83 -18.86 -4.16 10.86
N LEU A 84 -18.74 -5.48 10.80
CA LEU A 84 -19.54 -6.23 9.84
C LEU A 84 -20.98 -5.81 10.12
N ALA A 85 -21.67 -5.23 9.14
CA ALA A 85 -23.11 -5.09 9.28
C ALA A 85 -23.64 -6.49 9.63
N ASP A 86 -24.56 -6.58 10.59
CA ASP A 86 -25.21 -7.83 11.00
C ASP A 86 -25.94 -8.45 9.80
N VAL A 87 -25.19 -9.04 8.87
CA VAL A 87 -25.67 -9.89 7.80
C VAL A 87 -25.52 -11.29 8.38
N PRO A 88 -26.62 -11.93 8.80
CA PRO A 88 -26.57 -13.32 9.23
C PRO A 88 -25.91 -14.14 8.13
N GLU A 89 -25.01 -15.07 8.51
CA GLU A 89 -24.54 -16.07 7.56
C GLU A 89 -25.77 -16.79 6.97
N PRO A 90 -25.85 -16.98 5.65
CA PRO A 90 -26.94 -17.75 5.06
C PRO A 90 -26.84 -19.22 5.54
N ASP A 91 -27.98 -19.74 6.02
CA ASP A 91 -28.16 -21.15 6.40
C ASP A 91 -27.75 -22.13 5.27
#